data_AF-A0A0D9APB4-F1
#
_entry.id   AF-A0A0D9APB4-F1
#
_cell.length_a   1.000
_cell.length_b   1.000
_cell.length_c   1.000
_cell.angle_alpha   90.00
_cell.angle_beta   90.00
_cell.angle_gamma   90.00
#
_symmetry.space_group_name_H-M   'P 1'
#
loop_
_entity.id
_entity.type
_entity.pdbx_description
1 polymer ?
#
loop_
_entity_poly.entity_id
_entity_poly.type
_entity_poly.pdbx_seq_one_letter_code
_entity_poly.pdbx_strand_id
1 'polypeptide(L)'
;MNTLTTTAGNAQEYRTTMQEAALHFLQRHQGEHLADDGHLFDRAVSYLVNALDVPTFMADRLVYLAMSDLYGKHKPAPIGIDYGTGDSATVALLRFSTGEKVLIPCRHLPLRLQPPTAQPAAAAAN
;
A
#
# COMPACT_ATOMS: atom_id res chain seq x y z
N MET A 1 3.80 40.77 19.14
CA MET A 1 4.38 39.51 19.64
C MET A 1 3.27 38.46 19.67
N ASN A 2 3.39 37.43 18.84
CA ASN A 2 2.24 36.81 18.15
C ASN A 2 1.93 35.44 18.78
N THR A 3 1.32 35.45 19.97
CA THR A 3 1.07 34.23 20.78
C THR A 3 0.11 33.22 20.12
N LEU A 4 -0.72 33.68 19.19
CA LEU A 4 -1.67 32.83 18.46
C LEU A 4 -0.96 31.88 17.47
N THR A 5 0.16 32.29 16.88
CA THR A 5 0.87 31.49 15.87
C THR A 5 1.66 30.34 16.52
N THR A 6 2.26 30.56 17.69
CA THR A 6 3.02 29.54 18.42
C THR A 6 2.13 28.42 18.98
N THR A 7 0.91 28.76 19.40
CA THR A 7 -0.05 27.77 19.93
C THR A 7 -0.67 26.91 18.82
N ALA A 8 -0.96 27.49 17.65
CA ALA A 8 -1.41 26.68 16.52
C ALA A 8 -0.31 25.73 16.01
N GLY A 9 0.94 26.21 15.98
CA GLY A 9 2.11 25.40 15.63
C GLY A 9 2.33 24.23 16.58
N ASN A 10 2.29 24.49 17.90
CA ASN A 10 2.51 23.43 18.90
C ASN A 10 1.43 22.33 18.85
N ALA A 11 0.17 22.69 18.56
CA ALA A 11 -0.91 21.73 18.46
C ALA A 11 -0.75 20.86 17.22
N GLN A 12 -0.28 21.43 16.11
CA GLN A 12 0.01 20.67 14.89
C GLN A 12 1.21 19.75 15.07
N GLU A 13 2.29 20.22 15.69
CA GLU A 13 3.47 19.41 16.00
C GLU A 13 3.13 18.23 16.91
N TYR A 14 2.30 18.46 17.95
CA TYR A 14 1.80 17.40 18.81
C TYR A 14 1.03 16.33 18.02
N ARG A 15 0.09 16.73 17.16
CA ARG A 15 -0.69 15.80 16.33
C ARG A 15 0.20 14.99 15.40
N THR A 16 1.15 15.64 14.73
CA THR A 16 2.12 14.97 13.84
C THR A 16 2.92 13.94 14.62
N THR A 17 3.46 14.30 15.78
CA THR A 17 4.28 13.43 16.62
C THR A 17 3.49 12.20 17.10
N MET A 18 2.25 12.40 17.53
CA MET A 18 1.39 11.30 17.99
C MET A 18 0.93 10.39 16.84
N GLN A 19 0.69 10.95 15.64
CA GLN A 19 0.42 10.16 14.44
C GLN A 19 1.64 9.31 14.03
N GLU A 20 2.85 9.86 14.10
CA GLU A 20 4.08 9.11 13.83
C GLU A 20 4.30 7.98 14.84
N ALA A 21 4.03 8.22 16.13
CA ALA A 21 4.10 7.20 17.17
C ALA A 21 3.10 6.06 16.90
N ALA A 22 1.87 6.38 16.49
CA ALA A 22 0.88 5.40 16.07
C ALA A 22 1.34 4.60 14.84
N LEU A 23 1.91 5.28 13.83
CA LEU A 23 2.43 4.63 12.62
C LEU A 23 3.53 3.62 12.96
N HIS A 24 4.48 3.98 13.81
CA HIS A 24 5.56 3.08 14.23
C HIS A 24 5.03 1.85 14.99
N PHE A 25 4.02 2.05 15.85
CA PHE A 25 3.34 0.94 16.52
C PHE A 25 2.68 0.00 15.50
N LEU A 26 1.90 0.54 14.56
CA LEU A 26 1.23 -0.25 13.51
C LEU A 26 2.25 -1.03 12.66
N GLN A 27 3.36 -0.40 12.26
CA GLN A 27 4.41 -1.04 11.46
C GLN A 27 5.05 -2.24 12.17
N ARG A 28 5.23 -2.15 13.49
CA ARG A 28 5.83 -3.21 14.31
C ARG A 28 4.86 -4.38 14.52
N HIS A 29 3.57 -4.10 14.68
CA HIS A 29 2.56 -5.08 15.10
C HIS A 29 1.66 -5.58 13.96
N GLN A 30 1.77 -5.06 12.74
CA GLN A 30 1.01 -5.54 11.57
C GLN A 30 1.30 -7.01 11.25
N GLY A 31 2.53 -7.50 11.48
CA GLY A 31 2.89 -8.89 11.22
C GLY A 31 2.30 -9.89 12.21
N GLU A 32 1.80 -9.42 13.36
CA GLU A 32 1.12 -10.25 14.35
C GLU A 32 -0.33 -10.57 13.93
N HIS A 33 -0.90 -9.78 13.03
CA HIS A 33 -2.29 -9.87 12.58
C HIS A 33 -2.31 -10.24 11.10
N LEU A 34 -1.97 -11.49 10.79
CA LEU A 34 -2.01 -12.06 9.43
C LEU A 34 -3.44 -12.20 8.88
N ALA A 35 -4.45 -12.10 9.75
CA ALA A 35 -5.86 -11.98 9.41
C ALA A 35 -6.39 -10.62 9.91
N ASP A 36 -7.12 -9.93 9.05
CA ASP A 36 -7.65 -8.58 9.27
C ASP A 36 -8.81 -8.60 10.27
N ASP A 37 -8.48 -8.75 11.56
CA ASP A 37 -9.47 -8.91 12.62
C ASP A 37 -9.89 -7.56 13.26
N GLY A 38 -9.50 -6.41 12.69
CA GLY A 38 -9.78 -5.08 13.25
C GLY A 38 -9.06 -4.75 14.57
N HIS A 39 -8.54 -5.76 15.27
CA HIS A 39 -7.86 -5.63 16.57
C HIS A 39 -6.62 -4.74 16.56
N LEU A 40 -5.94 -4.61 15.42
CA LEU A 40 -4.74 -3.77 15.31
C LEU A 40 -5.07 -2.28 15.52
N PHE A 41 -6.24 -1.83 15.06
CA PHE A 41 -6.70 -0.46 15.26
C PHE A 41 -6.94 -0.19 16.75
N ASP A 42 -7.74 -1.02 17.41
CA ASP A 42 -8.08 -0.86 18.82
C ASP A 42 -6.85 -0.93 19.74
N ARG A 43 -5.89 -1.81 19.40
CA ARG A 43 -4.60 -1.90 20.11
C ARG A 43 -3.78 -0.61 19.95
N ALA A 44 -3.75 -0.03 18.77
CA ALA A 44 -3.03 1.22 18.53
C ALA A 44 -3.70 2.41 19.25
N VAL A 45 -5.05 2.47 19.27
CA VAL A 45 -5.79 3.48 20.05
C VAL A 45 -5.49 3.33 21.53
N SER A 46 -5.55 2.10 22.05
CA SER A 46 -5.25 1.79 23.45
C SER A 46 -3.80 2.15 23.82
N TYR A 47 -2.85 1.97 22.92
CA TYR A 47 -1.46 2.40 23.10
C TYR A 47 -1.36 3.93 23.22
N LEU A 48 -1.99 4.69 22.32
CA LEU A 48 -1.96 6.14 22.39
C LEU A 48 -2.58 6.67 23.70
N VAL A 49 -3.72 6.12 24.11
CA VAL A 49 -4.43 6.57 25.31
C VAL A 49 -3.68 6.16 26.58
N ASN A 50 -3.27 4.90 26.70
CA ASN A 50 -2.76 4.37 27.99
C ASN A 50 -1.25 4.56 28.18
N ALA A 51 -0.46 4.61 27.09
CA ALA A 51 0.99 4.70 27.18
C ALA A 51 1.54 6.10 26.88
N LEU A 52 0.81 6.89 26.09
CA LEU A 52 1.23 8.25 25.68
C LEU A 52 0.27 9.34 26.18
N ASP A 53 -0.72 8.99 27.00
CA ASP A 53 -1.73 9.90 27.58
C ASP A 53 -2.41 10.80 26.54
N VAL A 54 -2.59 10.29 25.31
CA VAL A 54 -3.30 11.01 24.25
C VAL A 54 -4.79 11.04 24.60
N PRO A 55 -5.46 12.21 24.50
CA PRO A 55 -6.90 12.28 24.75
C PRO A 55 -7.69 11.34 23.83
N THR A 56 -8.63 10.59 24.40
CA THR A 56 -9.42 9.56 23.68
C THR A 56 -10.10 10.11 22.42
N PHE A 57 -10.63 11.33 22.48
CA PHE A 57 -11.30 11.97 21.34
C PHE A 57 -10.37 12.24 20.14
N MET A 58 -9.04 12.25 20.35
CA MET A 58 -8.04 12.43 19.30
C MET A 58 -7.43 11.10 18.84
N ALA A 59 -7.30 10.13 19.74
CA ALA A 59 -6.59 8.88 19.50
C ALA A 59 -7.12 8.15 18.25
N ASP A 60 -8.43 7.97 18.14
CA ASP A 60 -9.07 7.32 16.97
C ASP A 60 -8.69 8.00 15.66
N ARG A 61 -8.72 9.34 15.63
CA ARG A 61 -8.42 10.11 14.43
C ARG A 61 -6.96 9.99 14.04
N LEU A 62 -6.04 10.01 15.02
CA LEU A 62 -4.60 9.88 14.78
C LEU A 62 -4.25 8.49 14.27
N VAL A 63 -4.83 7.44 14.86
CA VAL A 63 -4.63 6.06 14.40
C VAL A 63 -5.20 5.85 13.01
N TYR A 64 -6.39 6.39 12.72
CA TYR A 64 -6.98 6.32 11.37
C TYR A 64 -6.07 6.95 10.30
N LEU A 65 -5.50 8.13 10.59
CA LEU A 65 -4.55 8.78 9.70
C LEU A 65 -3.27 7.97 9.54
N ALA A 66 -2.72 7.44 10.64
CA ALA A 66 -1.54 6.58 10.60
C ALA A 66 -1.77 5.29 9.80
N MET A 67 -2.92 4.63 9.95
CA MET A 67 -3.30 3.47 9.11
C MET A 67 -3.42 3.87 7.64
N SER A 68 -4.05 5.02 7.35
CA SER A 68 -4.16 5.53 5.98
C SER A 68 -2.79 5.77 5.35
N ASP A 69 -1.83 6.29 6.12
CA ASP A 69 -0.44 6.46 5.67
C ASP A 69 0.26 5.12 5.48
N LEU A 70 0.03 4.15 6.38
CA LEU A 70 0.61 2.81 6.28
C LEU A 70 0.14 2.12 5.00
N TYR A 71 -1.18 1.99 4.81
CA TYR A 71 -1.75 1.31 3.65
C TYR A 71 -1.65 2.13 2.36
N GLY A 72 -1.64 3.46 2.46
CA GLY A 72 -1.37 4.36 1.35
C GLY A 72 0.04 4.17 0.79
N LYS A 73 1.04 3.95 1.66
CA LYS A 73 2.42 3.61 1.28
C LYS A 73 2.55 2.17 0.77
N HIS A 74 1.73 1.26 1.30
CA HIS A 74 1.70 -0.16 0.93
C HIS A 74 0.67 -0.53 -0.13
N LYS A 75 0.16 0.45 -0.91
CA LYS A 75 -0.71 0.11 -2.05
C LYS A 75 0.12 -0.78 -2.98
N PRO A 76 -0.31 -2.05 -3.24
CA PRO A 76 0.46 -2.93 -4.12
C PRO A 76 0.63 -2.18 -5.43
N ALA A 77 1.88 -1.85 -5.76
CA ALA A 77 2.17 -1.17 -7.01
C ALA A 77 1.55 -2.02 -8.12
N PRO A 78 0.70 -1.44 -8.99
CA PRO A 78 0.09 -2.23 -10.03
C PRO A 78 1.21 -2.90 -10.83
N ILE A 79 1.01 -4.17 -11.15
CA ILE A 79 1.90 -4.93 -12.03
C ILE A 79 1.22 -4.98 -13.39
N GLY A 80 1.89 -4.44 -14.41
CA GLY A 80 1.47 -4.54 -15.80
C GLY A 80 2.00 -5.81 -16.44
N ILE A 81 1.29 -6.32 -17.44
CA ILE A 81 1.77 -7.42 -18.29
C ILE A 81 1.94 -6.85 -19.70
N ASP A 82 3.15 -6.94 -20.23
CA ASP A 82 3.50 -6.53 -21.59
C ASP A 82 3.72 -7.78 -22.45
N TYR A 83 2.80 -7.98 -23.39
CA TYR A 83 2.78 -9.10 -24.34
C TYR A 83 3.55 -8.80 -25.63
N GLY A 84 4.09 -7.59 -25.81
CA GLY A 84 4.79 -7.15 -27.01
C GLY A 84 6.28 -7.50 -27.04
N THR A 85 6.76 -8.30 -26.09
CA THR A 85 8.15 -8.76 -26.10
C THR A 85 8.31 -9.80 -27.21
N GLY A 86 9.25 -9.59 -28.13
CA GLY A 86 9.33 -10.26 -29.44
C GLY A 86 9.49 -11.80 -29.48
N ASP A 87 9.37 -12.49 -28.35
CA ASP A 87 9.31 -13.94 -28.26
C ASP A 87 7.91 -14.35 -27.74
N SER A 88 7.15 -15.07 -28.57
CA SER A 88 5.79 -15.54 -28.25
C SER A 88 5.71 -16.43 -27.00
N ALA A 89 6.86 -16.93 -26.50
CA ALA A 89 6.94 -17.77 -25.30
C ALA A 89 7.19 -16.99 -23.99
N THR A 90 7.44 -15.68 -24.04
CA THR A 90 7.75 -14.87 -22.85
C THR A 90 6.88 -13.62 -22.76
N VAL A 91 6.61 -13.20 -21.52
CA VAL A 91 5.94 -11.94 -21.20
C VAL A 91 6.79 -11.14 -20.24
N ALA A 92 6.69 -9.81 -20.33
CA ALA A 92 7.35 -8.93 -19.37
C ALA A 92 6.34 -8.50 -18.29
N LEU A 93 6.66 -8.78 -17.03
CA LEU A 93 6.00 -8.15 -15.89
C LEU A 93 6.65 -6.79 -15.65
N LEU A 94 5.84 -5.73 -15.65
CA LEU A 94 6.27 -4.36 -15.40
C LEU A 94 5.82 -3.93 -14.02
N ARG A 95 6.74 -3.44 -13.20
CA ARG A 95 6.41 -2.68 -11.99
C ARG A 95 6.17 -1.23 -12.39
N PHE A 96 4.92 -0.75 -12.37
CA PHE A 96 4.58 0.61 -12.81
C PHE A 96 5.26 1.72 -11.99
N SER A 97 5.54 1.48 -10.71
CA SER A 97 6.14 2.47 -9.83
C SER A 97 7.64 2.72 -10.11
N THR A 98 8.36 1.74 -10.67
CA THR A 98 9.81 1.82 -10.90
C THR A 98 10.20 1.70 -12.38
N GLY A 99 9.28 1.24 -13.23
CA GLY A 99 9.57 0.91 -14.62
C GLY A 99 10.39 -0.38 -14.80
N GLU A 100 10.65 -1.12 -13.72
CA GLU A 100 11.40 -2.36 -13.75
C GLU A 100 10.62 -3.44 -14.51
N LYS A 101 11.33 -4.18 -15.38
CA LYS A 101 10.77 -5.25 -16.21
C LYS A 101 11.46 -6.57 -15.89
N VAL A 102 10.67 -7.62 -15.67
CA VAL A 102 11.16 -9.00 -15.50
C VAL A 102 10.49 -9.89 -16.54
N LEU A 103 11.30 -10.68 -17.25
CA LEU A 103 10.81 -11.64 -18.23
C LEU A 103 10.44 -12.96 -17.55
N ILE A 104 9.22 -13.44 -17.79
CA ILE A 104 8.77 -14.74 -17.33
C ILE A 104 8.21 -15.57 -18.50
N PRO A 105 8.46 -16.88 -18.54
CA PRO A 105 7.82 -17.75 -19.52
C PRO A 105 6.29 -17.83 -19.33
N CYS A 106 5.54 -17.81 -20.44
CA CYS A 106 4.06 -17.89 -20.44
C CYS A 106 3.51 -19.12 -19.71
N ARG A 107 4.29 -20.22 -19.66
CA ARG A 107 3.91 -21.47 -18.97
C ARG A 107 3.71 -21.31 -17.46
N HIS A 108 4.30 -20.27 -16.86
CA HIS A 108 4.15 -19.98 -15.43
C HIS A 108 2.97 -19.05 -15.15
N LEU A 109 2.38 -18.44 -16.18
CA LEU A 109 1.18 -17.62 -16.02
C LEU A 109 -0.08 -18.50 -16.03
N PRO A 110 -1.07 -18.17 -15.17
CA PRO A 110 -2.38 -18.77 -15.26
C PRO A 110 -3.01 -18.48 -16.63
N LEU A 111 -3.83 -19.40 -17.13
CA LEU A 111 -4.39 -19.38 -18.49
C LEU A 111 -5.04 -18.04 -18.87
N ARG A 112 -5.69 -17.36 -17.92
CA ARG A 112 -6.35 -16.06 -18.16
C ARG A 112 -5.40 -14.90 -18.45
N LEU A 113 -4.11 -15.07 -18.14
CA LEU A 113 -3.06 -14.06 -18.32
C LEU A 113 -2.07 -14.46 -19.42
N GLN A 114 -2.32 -15.56 -20.12
CA GLN A 114 -1.53 -15.90 -21.31
C GLN A 114 -1.97 -15.00 -22.47
N PRO A 115 -1.05 -14.61 -23.37
CA PRO A 115 -1.42 -13.85 -24.56
C PRO A 115 -2.51 -14.61 -25.32
N PRO A 116 -3.56 -13.91 -25.81
CA PRO A 116 -4.58 -14.56 -26.61
C PRO A 116 -3.89 -15.22 -27.80
N THR A 117 -4.08 -16.53 -27.96
CA THR A 117 -3.59 -17.28 -29.13
C THR A 117 -3.99 -16.50 -30.36
N ALA A 118 -3.03 -15.91 -31.07
CA ALA A 118 -3.31 -15.27 -32.34
C ALA A 118 -3.90 -16.36 -33.24
N GLN A 119 -5.21 -16.27 -33.52
CA GLN A 119 -5.83 -17.06 -34.57
C GLN A 119 -4.97 -16.87 -35.82
N PRO A 120 -4.45 -17.93 -36.47
CA PRO A 120 -3.66 -17.76 -37.68
C PRO A 120 -4.55 -17.03 -38.70
N ALA A 121 -4.02 -15.92 -39.23
CA ALA A 121 -4.66 -15.16 -40.28
C ALA A 121 -5.14 -16.11 -41.37
N ALA A 122 -6.43 -16.03 -41.70
CA ALA A 122 -7.08 -16.84 -42.70
C ALA A 122 -6.30 -16.76 -44.03
N ALA A 123 -5.55 -17.81 -44.33
CA ALA A 123 -5.18 -18.15 -45.68
C ALA A 123 -6.46 -18.57 -46.41
N ALA A 124 -7.16 -17.60 -46.99
CA ALA A 124 -8.21 -17.85 -47.96
C ALA A 124 -7.78 -17.19 -49.27
N ALA A 125 -7.27 -18.05 -50.15
CA ALA A 125 -7.09 -17.79 -51.56
C ALA A 125 -8.37 -17.26 -52.21
N ASN A 126 -8.22 -16.26 -53.08
CA ASN A 126 -8.80 -16.27 -54.43
C ASN A 126 -8.03 -15.32 -55.34
#